data_AF-A0A5A9P677-F1
#
_entry.id   AF-A0A5A9P677-F1
#
_cell.length_a   1.000
_cell.length_b   1.000
_cell.length_c   1.000
_cell.angle_alpha   90.00
_cell.angle_beta   90.00
_cell.angle_gamma   90.00
#
_symmetry.space_group_name_H-M   'P 1'
#
loop_
_entity.id
_entity.type
_entity.pdbx_description
1 polymer ?
#
loop_
_entity_poly.entity_id
_entity_poly.type
_entity_poly.pdbx_seq_one_letter_code
_entity_poly.pdbx_strand_id
1 'polypeptide(L)'
;MKLLGSGGGEGSMLGLLGSLAELDKAGRLDCILYLRCMASLYQDSDWSTKLDSVREKIIQRLKGPGVGWFETALQLMKYYHEKDIFSLTDVWSVLLVTLFVKEVCVFFEISPYEAGYSLTGAFVDNSMFGSQFDKGSKIKDQPEMDMLYLQGLCGSCLADGEFIIELLLEKIKGLFNQVTHAKEAEFGKTSQEGTEDAGFQILVSLVEMHFSVLKEKDHSGHETTIRTKLKDILDAIFKCVMDWIWGRKYNFLYKMEGVHAAVLKSETRDYEDAGVALNSPYISMLRQERHVDLIISLDFMNGFQTLTYASEICEDLEIPFPEVDVSSEDPKKPKDFYVFEGKGEEPTVIHIPLFNTVNSDKVEEWSEKYTTFQGPYSADLIDPLLEVSGKNITNNKEKLVEEIQKIIDKKHKQKDN
;
A
#
# COMPACT_ATOMS: atom_id res chain seq x y z
N MET A 1 0.96 5.15 23.19
CA MET A 1 -0.15 5.00 22.22
C MET A 1 0.42 4.90 20.81
N LYS A 2 -0.18 4.09 19.94
CA LYS A 2 0.09 3.99 18.49
C LYS A 2 -1.23 4.17 17.74
N LEU A 3 -1.21 4.72 16.52
CA LEU A 3 -2.37 4.74 15.63
C LEU A 3 -2.12 3.80 14.43
N LEU A 4 -3.07 2.88 14.21
CA LEU A 4 -3.13 1.98 13.07
C LEU A 4 -4.30 2.38 12.18
N GLY A 5 -4.07 2.36 10.87
CA GLY A 5 -5.10 2.36 9.84
C GLY A 5 -4.95 1.09 9.00
N SER A 6 -6.06 0.45 8.65
CA SER A 6 -6.04 -0.70 7.73
C SER A 6 -5.60 -0.30 6.31
N GLY A 7 -5.27 -1.28 5.47
CA GLY A 7 -5.28 -1.08 4.02
C GLY A 7 -6.72 -1.00 3.48
N GLY A 8 -6.83 -0.58 2.21
CA GLY A 8 -8.12 -0.31 1.54
C GLY A 8 -8.03 0.77 0.44
N GLY A 9 -6.92 0.82 -0.30
CA GLY A 9 -6.71 1.77 -1.41
C GLY A 9 -6.93 3.24 -1.03
N GLU A 10 -7.43 4.05 -1.97
CA GLU A 10 -7.75 5.46 -1.73
C GLU A 10 -8.77 5.65 -0.59
N GLY A 11 -9.66 4.68 -0.39
CA GLY A 11 -10.68 4.70 0.66
C GLY A 11 -10.06 4.72 2.07
N SER A 12 -9.10 3.83 2.32
CA SER A 12 -8.32 3.84 3.57
C SER A 12 -7.51 5.12 3.77
N MET A 13 -6.95 5.68 2.70
CA MET A 13 -6.15 6.90 2.75
C MET A 13 -7.00 8.12 3.13
N LEU A 14 -8.19 8.25 2.53
CA LEU A 14 -9.16 9.30 2.83
C LEU A 14 -9.77 9.13 4.23
N GLY A 15 -10.11 7.89 4.62
CA GLY A 15 -10.59 7.57 5.95
C GLY A 15 -9.57 7.94 7.04
N LEU A 16 -8.30 7.62 6.84
CA LEU A 16 -7.23 7.98 7.75
C LEU A 16 -7.01 9.50 7.81
N LEU A 17 -7.08 10.20 6.67
CA LEU A 17 -6.93 11.66 6.59
C LEU A 17 -8.05 12.41 7.32
N GLY A 18 -9.31 11.93 7.22
CA GLY A 18 -10.44 12.50 7.94
C GLY A 18 -10.32 12.31 9.46
N SER A 19 -9.98 11.10 9.91
CA SER A 19 -9.74 10.82 11.34
C SER A 19 -8.55 11.62 11.90
N LEU A 20 -7.43 11.75 11.18
CA LEU A 20 -6.27 12.53 11.63
C LEU A 20 -6.63 14.02 11.82
N ALA A 21 -7.43 14.61 10.95
CA ALA A 21 -7.82 16.02 11.05
C ALA A 21 -8.66 16.32 12.31
N GLU A 22 -9.52 15.39 12.73
CA GLU A 22 -10.27 15.55 13.98
C GLU A 22 -9.44 15.22 15.24
N LEU A 23 -8.43 14.35 15.12
CA LEU A 23 -7.43 14.12 16.19
C LEU A 23 -6.53 15.34 16.45
N ASP A 24 -6.20 16.09 15.39
CA ASP A 24 -5.47 17.36 15.47
C ASP A 24 -6.31 18.45 16.14
N LYS A 25 -7.55 18.69 15.66
CA LYS A 25 -8.52 19.60 16.28
C LYS A 25 -8.86 19.25 17.73
N ALA A 26 -8.76 17.97 18.11
CA ALA A 26 -8.94 17.52 19.49
C ALA A 26 -7.72 17.81 20.40
N GLY A 27 -6.58 18.25 19.85
CA GLY A 27 -5.32 18.42 20.57
C GLY A 27 -4.70 17.08 21.00
N ARG A 28 -4.90 16.03 20.21
CA ARG A 28 -4.49 14.64 20.55
C ARG A 28 -3.49 14.02 19.58
N LEU A 29 -3.15 14.69 18.48
CA LEU A 29 -2.20 14.17 17.50
C LEU A 29 -0.78 14.01 18.11
N ASP A 30 -0.37 14.92 19.00
CA ASP A 30 0.88 14.81 19.79
C ASP A 30 0.99 13.55 20.66
N CYS A 31 -0.13 12.88 20.97
CA CYS A 31 -0.13 11.63 21.74
C CYS A 31 0.20 10.40 20.86
N ILE A 32 0.23 10.54 19.53
CA ILE A 32 0.42 9.45 18.57
C ILE A 32 1.91 9.29 18.26
N LEU A 33 2.53 8.27 18.84
CA LEU A 33 3.98 8.07 18.70
C LEU A 33 4.36 7.41 17.36
N TYR A 34 3.43 6.73 16.69
CA TYR A 34 3.64 6.03 15.41
C TYR A 34 2.37 6.09 14.55
N LEU A 35 2.56 6.27 13.24
CA LEU A 35 1.54 6.31 12.19
C LEU A 35 2.08 5.56 10.95
N ARG A 36 1.23 4.83 10.21
CA ARG A 36 1.55 4.25 8.89
C ARG A 36 0.49 4.67 7.86
N CYS A 37 0.62 4.18 6.62
CA CYS A 37 -0.32 4.34 5.50
C CYS A 37 -0.47 5.74 4.85
N MET A 38 0.39 6.72 5.20
CA MET A 38 0.35 8.08 4.61
C MET A 38 1.72 8.61 4.15
N ALA A 39 2.34 7.96 3.15
CA ALA A 39 3.60 8.45 2.55
C ALA A 39 3.49 9.91 2.04
N SER A 40 2.29 10.32 1.60
CA SER A 40 1.99 11.70 1.17
C SER A 40 2.09 12.75 2.28
N LEU A 41 1.89 12.41 3.56
CA LEU A 41 2.07 13.37 4.67
C LEU A 41 3.55 13.67 4.90
N TYR A 42 4.39 12.64 4.89
CA TYR A 42 5.84 12.75 5.10
C TYR A 42 6.58 13.46 3.94
N GLN A 43 5.88 13.91 2.89
CA GLN A 43 6.43 14.84 1.88
C GLN A 43 6.61 16.26 2.43
N ASP A 44 5.81 16.68 3.42
CA ASP A 44 5.98 17.92 4.17
C ASP A 44 6.58 17.59 5.55
N SER A 45 7.82 18.04 5.84
CA SER A 45 8.54 17.64 7.06
C SER A 45 7.93 18.15 8.37
N ASP A 46 7.03 19.12 8.31
CA ASP A 46 6.30 19.69 9.44
C ASP A 46 4.78 19.44 9.38
N TRP A 47 4.34 18.41 8.64
CA TRP A 47 2.94 18.11 8.34
C TRP A 47 2.02 18.08 9.56
N SER A 48 2.48 17.53 10.69
CA SER A 48 1.68 17.41 11.92
C SER A 48 1.31 18.75 12.54
N THR A 49 2.09 19.81 12.27
CA THR A 49 1.82 21.18 12.74
C THR A 49 1.01 22.01 11.74
N LYS A 50 0.69 21.44 10.58
CA LYS A 50 0.04 22.10 9.44
C LYS A 50 -0.99 21.17 8.78
N LEU A 51 -1.60 20.26 9.53
CA LEU A 51 -2.33 19.14 8.96
C LEU A 51 -3.46 19.59 8.04
N ASP A 52 -4.24 20.60 8.41
CA ASP A 52 -5.27 21.19 7.52
C ASP A 52 -4.68 21.67 6.17
N SER A 53 -3.47 22.25 6.15
CA SER A 53 -2.83 22.67 4.90
C SER A 53 -2.32 21.49 4.06
N VAL A 54 -1.76 20.45 4.68
CA VAL A 54 -1.28 19.25 3.97
C VAL A 54 -2.46 18.41 3.47
N ARG A 55 -3.53 18.30 4.27
CA ARG A 55 -4.84 17.77 3.90
C ARG A 55 -5.36 18.45 2.64
N GLU A 56 -5.40 19.78 2.63
CA GLU A 56 -5.93 20.51 1.48
C GLU A 56 -5.06 20.33 0.23
N LYS A 57 -3.72 20.29 0.35
CA LYS A 57 -2.82 19.92 -0.77
C LYS A 57 -3.16 18.53 -1.32
N ILE A 58 -3.37 17.54 -0.45
CA ILE A 58 -3.69 16.16 -0.85
C ILE A 58 -5.06 16.11 -1.53
N ILE A 59 -6.09 16.72 -0.94
CA ILE A 59 -7.45 16.77 -1.52
C ILE A 59 -7.46 17.48 -2.88
N GLN A 60 -6.72 18.59 -3.03
CA GLN A 60 -6.60 19.30 -4.32
C GLN A 60 -5.80 18.50 -5.36
N ARG A 61 -4.83 17.67 -4.94
CA ARG A 61 -4.12 16.73 -5.81
C ARG A 61 -5.04 15.59 -6.29
N LEU A 62 -5.90 15.07 -5.43
CA LEU A 62 -6.86 14.00 -5.76
C LEU A 62 -8.04 14.48 -6.61
N LYS A 63 -8.56 15.69 -6.33
CA LYS A 63 -9.59 16.37 -7.16
C LYS A 63 -9.00 16.98 -8.45
N GLY A 64 -7.69 16.88 -8.67
CA GLY A 64 -7.00 17.36 -9.86
C GLY A 64 -7.02 16.36 -11.02
N PRO A 65 -6.48 16.74 -12.20
CA PRO A 65 -6.24 15.79 -13.27
C PRO A 65 -5.17 14.77 -12.87
N GLY A 66 -5.38 13.50 -13.25
CA GLY A 66 -4.38 12.44 -13.06
C GLY A 66 -3.08 12.68 -13.83
N VAL A 67 -2.03 11.95 -13.47
CA VAL A 67 -0.69 12.06 -14.08
C VAL A 67 -0.76 11.78 -15.59
N GLY A 68 -0.09 12.62 -16.38
CA GLY A 68 -0.06 12.49 -17.84
C GLY A 68 0.67 11.25 -18.32
N TRP A 69 0.25 10.74 -19.48
CA TRP A 69 0.79 9.50 -20.07
C TRP A 69 2.29 9.61 -20.39
N PHE A 70 2.77 10.81 -20.71
CA PHE A 70 4.15 11.06 -21.14
C PHE A 70 5.11 11.00 -19.95
N GLU A 71 4.73 11.61 -18.84
CA GLU A 71 5.42 11.57 -17.55
C GLU A 71 5.52 10.14 -17.03
N THR A 72 4.41 9.40 -17.08
CA THR A 72 4.31 7.98 -16.74
C THR A 72 5.25 7.12 -17.61
N ALA A 73 5.21 7.26 -18.93
CA ALA A 73 6.09 6.51 -19.83
C ALA A 73 7.58 6.84 -19.63
N LEU A 74 7.91 8.09 -19.31
CA LEU A 74 9.28 8.52 -19.02
C LEU A 74 9.83 7.88 -17.74
N GLN A 75 9.03 7.79 -16.67
CA GLN A 75 9.42 7.15 -15.41
C GLN A 75 9.64 5.64 -15.58
N LEU A 76 8.80 4.95 -16.37
CA LEU A 76 8.98 3.53 -16.66
C LEU A 76 10.29 3.24 -17.42
N MET A 77 10.59 4.04 -18.45
CA MET A 77 11.85 3.94 -19.19
C MET A 77 13.08 4.23 -18.30
N LYS A 78 12.93 5.10 -17.30
CA LYS A 78 13.98 5.37 -16.31
C LYS A 78 14.25 4.15 -15.44
N TYR A 79 13.21 3.57 -14.82
CA TYR A 79 13.36 2.37 -13.98
C TYR A 79 13.95 1.18 -14.74
N TYR A 80 13.56 0.99 -16.01
CA TYR A 80 14.09 -0.08 -16.86
C TYR A 80 15.60 0.06 -17.18
N HIS A 81 16.11 1.29 -17.26
CA HIS A 81 17.51 1.54 -17.62
C HIS A 81 18.46 1.76 -16.43
N GLU A 82 17.95 2.16 -15.26
CA GLU A 82 18.80 2.51 -14.10
C GLU A 82 18.90 1.42 -13.02
N LYS A 83 18.04 0.39 -13.03
CA LYS A 83 17.98 -0.65 -11.97
C LYS A 83 18.60 -1.97 -12.44
N ASP A 84 19.49 -2.54 -11.62
CA ASP A 84 20.07 -3.90 -11.82
C ASP A 84 18.98 -5.00 -11.87
N ILE A 85 17.91 -4.83 -11.10
CA ILE A 85 16.78 -5.75 -11.01
C ILE A 85 15.51 -4.97 -11.34
N PHE A 86 14.93 -5.26 -12.51
CA PHE A 86 13.60 -4.86 -12.90
C PHE A 86 12.59 -5.94 -12.50
N SER A 87 11.44 -5.53 -11.97
CA SER A 87 10.39 -6.40 -11.43
C SER A 87 9.01 -5.90 -11.83
N LEU A 88 7.97 -6.71 -11.63
CA LEU A 88 6.58 -6.27 -11.82
C LEU A 88 6.26 -5.01 -11.00
N THR A 89 6.85 -4.83 -9.81
CA THR A 89 6.66 -3.63 -8.98
C THR A 89 7.23 -2.36 -9.60
N ASP A 90 8.24 -2.46 -10.48
CA ASP A 90 8.75 -1.33 -11.27
C ASP A 90 7.80 -0.92 -12.40
N VAL A 91 6.98 -1.87 -12.89
CA VAL A 91 5.87 -1.61 -13.83
C VAL A 91 4.66 -1.03 -13.08
N TRP A 92 4.39 -1.58 -11.90
CA TRP A 92 3.26 -1.31 -11.01
C TRP A 92 3.23 0.10 -10.44
N SER A 93 4.36 0.51 -9.85
CA SER A 93 4.57 1.85 -9.27
C SER A 93 4.41 2.98 -10.29
N VAL A 94 4.31 2.65 -11.58
CA VAL A 94 4.14 3.59 -12.69
C VAL A 94 2.77 3.48 -13.36
N LEU A 95 2.27 2.27 -13.66
CA LEU A 95 1.04 2.10 -14.46
C LEU A 95 -0.25 1.93 -13.65
N LEU A 96 -0.20 1.19 -12.54
CA LEU A 96 -1.30 1.01 -11.60
C LEU A 96 -0.80 0.25 -10.39
N VAL A 97 -0.87 0.88 -9.22
CA VAL A 97 -0.80 0.19 -7.94
C VAL A 97 -2.13 -0.55 -7.78
N THR A 98 -2.16 -1.89 -7.84
CA THR A 98 -3.09 -2.83 -7.14
C THR A 98 -3.22 -4.21 -7.84
N LEU A 99 -3.20 -5.43 -7.23
CA LEU A 99 -2.63 -6.12 -6.03
C LEU A 99 -2.74 -7.76 -6.29
N PHE A 100 -2.39 -9.03 -5.77
CA PHE A 100 -1.88 -10.02 -4.68
C PHE A 100 -0.80 -11.08 -5.25
N VAL A 101 -0.14 -11.98 -4.44
CA VAL A 101 -0.37 -13.49 -4.27
C VAL A 101 0.47 -14.26 -3.18
N LYS A 102 -0.25 -15.07 -2.38
CA LYS A 102 0.10 -16.07 -1.31
C LYS A 102 1.47 -16.83 -1.30
N GLU A 103 2.20 -16.71 -0.19
CA GLU A 103 2.68 -17.85 0.65
C GLU A 103 2.96 -17.35 2.10
N VAL A 104 3.54 -18.15 3.02
CA VAL A 104 3.76 -17.75 4.43
C VAL A 104 4.95 -16.79 4.57
N CYS A 105 4.66 -15.49 4.56
CA CYS A 105 5.66 -14.41 4.57
C CYS A 105 6.11 -13.99 5.98
N VAL A 106 7.41 -13.68 6.13
CA VAL A 106 7.95 -12.99 7.32
C VAL A 106 7.74 -11.48 7.13
N PHE A 107 6.98 -10.85 8.02
CA PHE A 107 6.65 -9.41 7.92
C PHE A 107 7.91 -8.54 7.82
N PHE A 108 7.95 -7.70 6.79
CA PHE A 108 8.98 -6.70 6.56
C PHE A 108 8.49 -5.31 6.98
N GLU A 109 9.34 -4.60 7.70
CA GLU A 109 9.12 -3.25 8.20
C GLU A 109 10.03 -2.27 7.46
N ILE A 110 9.48 -1.11 7.11
CA ILE A 110 10.19 -0.01 6.45
C ILE A 110 9.87 1.28 7.24
N SER A 111 10.91 2.04 7.56
CA SER A 111 10.83 3.31 8.27
C SER A 111 11.84 4.31 7.67
N PRO A 112 11.78 5.61 8.01
CA PRO A 112 12.76 6.61 7.55
C PRO A 112 14.21 6.36 8.03
N TYR A 113 14.44 5.38 8.91
CA TYR A 113 15.74 5.06 9.49
C TYR A 113 16.19 3.66 9.07
N GLU A 114 15.40 2.65 9.42
CA GLU A 114 15.69 1.23 9.22
C GLU A 114 14.64 0.52 8.36
N ALA A 115 15.09 -0.51 7.62
CA ALA A 115 14.25 -1.49 6.94
C ALA A 115 14.70 -2.91 7.29
N GLY A 116 13.78 -3.83 7.57
CA GLY A 116 14.13 -5.14 8.09
C GLY A 116 12.98 -6.02 8.57
N TYR A 117 13.31 -7.17 9.14
CA TYR A 117 12.36 -8.22 9.55
C TYR A 117 12.07 -8.12 11.05
N SER A 118 10.88 -7.62 11.41
CA SER A 118 10.50 -7.36 12.81
C SER A 118 10.62 -8.60 13.71
N LEU A 119 10.25 -9.78 13.21
CA LEU A 119 10.28 -11.05 13.97
C LEU A 119 11.69 -11.62 14.21
N THR A 120 12.71 -11.20 13.45
CA THR A 120 14.09 -11.68 13.63
C THR A 120 15.03 -10.60 14.17
N GLY A 121 14.51 -9.41 14.50
CA GLY A 121 15.30 -8.27 14.96
C GLY A 121 16.38 -7.79 13.98
N ALA A 122 16.29 -8.15 12.70
CA ALA A 122 17.37 -7.96 11.73
C ALA A 122 17.03 -6.85 10.73
N PHE A 123 17.83 -5.78 10.73
CA PHE A 123 17.58 -4.52 10.04
C PHE A 123 18.85 -3.97 9.37
N VAL A 124 18.65 -3.11 8.37
CA VAL A 124 19.68 -2.25 7.75
C VAL A 124 19.16 -0.81 7.65
N ASP A 125 20.06 0.17 7.49
CA ASP A 125 19.67 1.55 7.16
C ASP A 125 18.82 1.56 5.87
N ASN A 126 17.77 2.39 5.81
CA ASN A 126 16.84 2.44 4.67
C ASN A 126 17.57 2.71 3.34
N SER A 127 18.60 3.54 3.35
CA SER A 127 19.44 3.85 2.19
C SER A 127 20.28 2.67 1.69
N MET A 128 20.38 1.57 2.45
CA MET A 128 21.00 0.31 2.02
C MET A 128 19.96 -0.75 1.62
N PHE A 129 18.67 -0.53 1.85
CA PHE A 129 17.63 -1.46 1.41
C PHE A 129 17.65 -1.56 -0.12
N GLY A 130 17.75 -2.80 -0.63
CA GLY A 130 17.94 -3.08 -2.05
C GLY A 130 19.39 -3.25 -2.50
N SER A 131 20.38 -2.86 -1.70
CA SER A 131 21.81 -3.13 -1.98
C SER A 131 22.16 -4.62 -1.85
N GLN A 132 23.23 -5.05 -2.52
CA GLN A 132 23.70 -6.45 -2.51
C GLN A 132 24.66 -6.70 -1.34
N PHE A 133 24.49 -7.82 -0.63
CA PHE A 133 25.32 -8.23 0.51
C PHE A 133 25.84 -9.67 0.37
N ASP A 134 26.95 -9.98 1.02
CA ASP A 134 27.38 -11.36 1.34
C ASP A 134 27.76 -11.40 2.82
N LYS A 135 27.16 -12.30 3.61
CA LYS A 135 27.46 -12.50 5.04
C LYS A 135 27.36 -11.22 5.87
N GLY A 136 26.35 -10.38 5.59
CA GLY A 136 26.12 -9.11 6.28
C GLY A 136 27.06 -7.96 5.88
N SER A 137 27.99 -8.18 4.94
CA SER A 137 28.80 -7.11 4.34
C SER A 137 28.19 -6.64 3.02
N LYS A 138 27.96 -5.33 2.85
CA LYS A 138 27.49 -4.75 1.57
C LYS A 138 28.59 -4.88 0.52
N ILE A 139 28.30 -5.52 -0.61
CA ILE A 139 29.25 -5.80 -1.72
C ILE A 139 28.95 -5.00 -3.00
N LYS A 140 27.69 -4.60 -3.24
CA LYS A 140 27.33 -3.66 -4.31
C LYS A 140 26.27 -2.69 -3.80
N ASP A 141 26.59 -1.40 -3.94
CA ASP A 141 25.69 -0.30 -3.62
C ASP A 141 24.59 -0.16 -4.68
N GLN A 142 23.40 0.25 -4.27
CA GLN A 142 22.28 0.60 -5.16
C GLN A 142 21.73 1.96 -4.74
N PRO A 143 21.16 2.76 -5.68
CA PRO A 143 20.44 3.98 -5.31
C PRO A 143 19.32 3.68 -4.31
N GLU A 144 19.15 4.55 -3.31
CA GLU A 144 18.02 4.48 -2.37
C GLU A 144 16.70 4.53 -3.16
N MET A 145 15.75 3.66 -2.78
CA MET A 145 14.49 3.54 -3.49
C MET A 145 13.62 4.78 -3.29
N ASP A 146 13.16 5.35 -4.40
CA ASP A 146 12.28 6.50 -4.37
C ASP A 146 10.90 6.16 -3.76
N MET A 147 10.22 7.21 -3.28
CA MET A 147 8.96 7.05 -2.55
C MET A 147 7.84 6.49 -3.43
N LEU A 148 7.85 6.72 -4.76
CA LEU A 148 6.83 6.17 -5.66
C LEU A 148 7.00 4.66 -5.81
N TYR A 149 8.23 4.17 -5.92
CA TYR A 149 8.51 2.73 -5.88
C TYR A 149 8.08 2.11 -4.54
N LEU A 150 8.40 2.74 -3.41
CA LEU A 150 7.99 2.25 -2.08
C LEU A 150 6.46 2.25 -1.90
N GLN A 151 5.75 3.25 -2.42
CA GLN A 151 4.29 3.29 -2.45
C GLN A 151 3.69 2.16 -3.30
N GLY A 152 4.28 1.87 -4.47
CA GLY A 152 3.85 0.74 -5.30
C GLY A 152 4.13 -0.62 -4.66
N LEU A 153 5.27 -0.77 -3.98
CA LEU A 153 5.60 -1.98 -3.22
C LEU A 153 4.59 -2.22 -2.09
N CYS A 154 4.22 -1.18 -1.35
CA CYS A 154 3.26 -1.24 -0.25
C CYS A 154 1.78 -1.27 -0.69
N GLY A 155 1.47 -1.51 -1.97
CA GLY A 155 0.12 -1.66 -2.50
C GLY A 155 0.04 -2.84 -3.47
N SER A 156 0.09 -4.06 -2.94
CA SER A 156 0.19 -5.33 -3.67
C SER A 156 -0.74 -6.50 -3.22
N CYS A 157 -1.73 -6.37 -2.27
CA CYS A 157 -2.91 -7.28 -1.86
C CYS A 157 -4.33 -7.50 -2.67
N LEU A 158 -4.52 -7.93 -3.95
CA LEU A 158 -5.85 -8.11 -4.68
C LEU A 158 -5.95 -9.50 -5.36
N ALA A 159 -7.14 -10.10 -5.39
CA ALA A 159 -7.45 -11.02 -6.49
C ALA A 159 -7.78 -10.20 -7.76
N ASP A 160 -7.38 -10.55 -8.97
CA ASP A 160 -7.18 -11.90 -9.50
C ASP A 160 -6.11 -11.85 -10.61
N GLY A 161 -5.31 -12.91 -10.76
CA GLY A 161 -4.32 -13.00 -11.83
C GLY A 161 -4.93 -12.88 -13.23
N GLU A 162 -6.15 -13.42 -13.43
CA GLU A 162 -6.86 -13.28 -14.70
C GLU A 162 -7.36 -11.84 -14.90
N PHE A 163 -7.97 -11.23 -13.88
CA PHE A 163 -8.43 -9.83 -13.91
C PHE A 163 -7.26 -8.85 -14.11
N ILE A 164 -6.09 -9.11 -13.53
CA ILE A 164 -4.89 -8.26 -13.70
C ILE A 164 -4.31 -8.42 -15.10
N ILE A 165 -4.33 -9.62 -15.69
CA ILE A 165 -3.98 -9.80 -17.10
C ILE A 165 -4.96 -9.03 -17.99
N GLU A 166 -6.27 -9.14 -17.75
CA GLU A 166 -7.28 -8.39 -18.50
C GLU A 166 -7.12 -6.86 -18.35
N LEU A 167 -6.87 -6.37 -17.13
CA LEU A 167 -6.78 -4.94 -16.81
C LEU A 167 -5.42 -4.35 -17.22
N LEU A 168 -4.31 -5.08 -17.14
CA LEU A 168 -3.04 -4.68 -17.77
C LEU A 168 -3.18 -4.66 -19.29
N LEU A 169 -3.81 -5.68 -19.90
CA LEU A 169 -4.11 -5.66 -21.33
C LEU A 169 -5.07 -4.51 -21.69
N GLU A 170 -6.06 -4.18 -20.86
CA GLU A 170 -6.95 -3.04 -21.07
C GLU A 170 -6.22 -1.70 -20.93
N LYS A 171 -5.32 -1.54 -19.95
CA LYS A 171 -4.52 -0.32 -19.78
C LYS A 171 -3.47 -0.16 -20.88
N ILE A 172 -2.91 -1.26 -21.39
CA ILE A 172 -2.03 -1.28 -22.56
C ILE A 172 -2.83 -0.97 -23.85
N LYS A 173 -4.02 -1.56 -24.03
CA LYS A 173 -4.98 -1.18 -25.10
C LYS A 173 -5.45 0.28 -24.94
N GLY A 174 -5.57 0.80 -23.72
CA GLY A 174 -6.01 2.15 -23.40
C GLY A 174 -4.94 3.20 -23.67
N LEU A 175 -3.69 2.93 -23.26
CA LEU A 175 -2.49 3.63 -23.72
C LEU A 175 -2.44 3.66 -25.25
N PHE A 176 -2.66 2.51 -25.88
CA PHE A 176 -2.67 2.42 -27.35
C PHE A 176 -3.78 3.29 -27.97
N ASN A 177 -5.02 3.12 -27.52
CA ASN A 177 -6.20 3.81 -28.03
C ASN A 177 -6.17 5.33 -27.77
N GLN A 178 -5.51 5.81 -26.70
CA GLN A 178 -5.35 7.25 -26.49
C GLN A 178 -4.34 7.86 -27.46
N VAL A 179 -3.26 7.14 -27.80
CA VAL A 179 -2.29 7.63 -28.80
C VAL A 179 -2.80 7.41 -30.24
N THR A 180 -3.71 6.44 -30.50
CA THR A 180 -4.45 6.40 -31.78
C THR A 180 -5.55 7.46 -31.84
N HIS A 181 -6.31 7.73 -30.78
CA HIS A 181 -7.35 8.78 -30.77
C HIS A 181 -6.79 10.20 -30.99
N ALA A 182 -5.50 10.44 -30.68
CA ALA A 182 -4.79 11.65 -31.13
C ALA A 182 -4.66 11.76 -32.67
N LYS A 183 -5.05 10.73 -33.42
CA LYS A 183 -5.05 10.62 -34.89
C LYS A 183 -6.36 10.11 -35.50
N GLU A 184 -7.24 9.41 -34.77
CA GLU A 184 -8.53 8.90 -35.28
C GLU A 184 -9.59 9.99 -35.54
N ALA A 185 -9.24 11.26 -35.33
CA ALA A 185 -9.89 12.36 -36.06
C ALA A 185 -9.77 12.22 -37.60
N GLU A 186 -8.87 11.35 -38.08
CA GLU A 186 -8.40 11.29 -39.46
C GLU A 186 -8.23 9.84 -40.00
N PHE A 187 -9.14 8.92 -39.62
CA PHE A 187 -9.62 7.65 -40.28
C PHE A 187 -9.94 6.57 -39.22
N GLY A 188 -10.65 5.48 -39.58
CA GLY A 188 -11.00 4.44 -38.59
C GLY A 188 -11.43 3.05 -39.06
N LYS A 189 -11.47 2.14 -38.08
CA LYS A 189 -12.13 0.80 -37.97
C LYS A 189 -11.84 -0.32 -39.01
N THR A 190 -11.25 -1.42 -38.51
CA THR A 190 -11.85 -2.78 -38.59
C THR A 190 -11.28 -3.75 -37.52
N SER A 191 -11.99 -4.86 -37.28
CA SER A 191 -11.69 -5.98 -36.35
C SER A 191 -10.89 -7.13 -37.06
N GLN A 192 -10.48 -8.28 -36.49
CA GLN A 192 -11.13 -9.16 -35.47
C GLN A 192 -10.16 -10.18 -34.79
N GLU A 193 -10.71 -11.08 -33.95
CA GLU A 193 -10.15 -11.95 -32.87
C GLU A 193 -9.18 -13.11 -33.27
N GLY A 194 -8.52 -13.76 -32.28
CA GLY A 194 -7.68 -14.96 -32.54
C GLY A 194 -6.99 -15.78 -31.42
N THR A 195 -7.16 -15.52 -30.11
CA THR A 195 -6.67 -16.32 -28.94
C THR A 195 -5.16 -16.65 -28.75
N GLU A 196 -4.73 -16.71 -27.48
CA GLU A 196 -3.43 -17.15 -26.91
C GLU A 196 -2.14 -16.55 -27.49
N ASP A 197 -1.68 -16.88 -28.71
CA ASP A 197 -0.60 -16.09 -29.36
C ASP A 197 -1.12 -14.68 -29.74
N ALA A 198 -2.44 -14.55 -29.95
CA ALA A 198 -3.07 -13.29 -30.32
C ALA A 198 -2.80 -12.15 -29.32
N GLY A 199 -2.59 -12.42 -28.02
CA GLY A 199 -2.25 -11.35 -27.07
C GLY A 199 -0.96 -10.62 -27.44
N PHE A 200 0.08 -11.39 -27.77
CA PHE A 200 1.38 -10.87 -28.20
C PHE A 200 1.34 -10.36 -29.64
N GLN A 201 0.71 -11.10 -30.57
CA GLN A 201 0.59 -10.67 -31.98
C GLN A 201 -0.24 -9.39 -32.14
N ILE A 202 -1.28 -9.19 -31.32
CA ILE A 202 -2.02 -7.92 -31.27
C ILE A 202 -1.08 -6.83 -30.76
N LEU A 203 -0.37 -7.02 -29.64
CA LEU A 203 0.58 -6.03 -29.11
C LEU A 203 1.64 -5.60 -30.15
N VAL A 204 2.24 -6.57 -30.87
CA VAL A 204 3.21 -6.31 -31.94
C VAL A 204 2.56 -5.61 -33.13
N SER A 205 1.43 -6.12 -33.65
CA SER A 205 0.71 -5.54 -34.79
C SER A 205 0.24 -4.11 -34.52
N LEU A 206 -0.22 -3.84 -33.29
CA LEU A 206 -0.61 -2.52 -32.82
C LEU A 206 0.61 -1.57 -32.85
N VAL A 207 1.76 -1.97 -32.30
CA VAL A 207 3.00 -1.16 -32.37
C VAL A 207 3.44 -0.89 -33.82
N GLU A 208 3.39 -1.89 -34.71
CA GLU A 208 3.74 -1.74 -36.14
C GLU A 208 2.75 -0.85 -36.91
N MET A 209 1.47 -0.92 -36.57
CA MET A 209 0.43 0.00 -37.06
C MET A 209 0.74 1.44 -36.63
N HIS A 210 1.06 1.64 -35.35
CA HIS A 210 1.38 2.96 -34.79
C HIS A 210 2.57 3.64 -35.49
N PHE A 211 3.65 2.89 -35.73
CA PHE A 211 4.79 3.38 -36.51
C PHE A 211 4.45 3.64 -37.97
N SER A 212 3.51 2.90 -38.56
CA SER A 212 3.08 3.15 -39.93
C SER A 212 2.31 4.47 -40.10
N VAL A 213 1.59 4.94 -39.08
CA VAL A 213 0.96 6.29 -39.07
C VAL A 213 1.93 7.39 -38.58
N LEU A 214 3.21 7.10 -38.32
CA LEU A 214 4.24 8.12 -38.01
C LEU A 214 5.04 8.56 -39.26
N LYS A 215 4.83 7.94 -40.42
CA LYS A 215 5.66 8.06 -41.63
C LYS A 215 5.58 9.39 -42.41
N GLU A 216 4.79 10.38 -41.97
CA GLU A 216 4.59 11.64 -42.72
C GLU A 216 5.70 12.71 -42.51
N LYS A 217 6.78 12.41 -41.78
CA LYS A 217 8.09 13.09 -41.90
C LYS A 217 9.24 12.14 -41.52
N ASP A 218 10.36 12.24 -42.23
CA ASP A 218 11.52 11.35 -42.07
C ASP A 218 12.39 11.72 -40.85
N HIS A 219 12.34 10.87 -39.82
CA HIS A 219 13.26 10.82 -38.68
C HIS A 219 13.74 9.39 -38.38
N SER A 220 13.93 8.59 -39.44
CA SER A 220 14.17 7.13 -39.44
C SER A 220 15.20 6.59 -38.42
N GLY A 221 16.24 7.37 -38.11
CA GLY A 221 17.29 6.96 -37.14
C GLY A 221 16.82 6.84 -35.69
N HIS A 222 15.92 7.72 -35.22
CA HIS A 222 15.42 7.68 -33.83
C HIS A 222 14.28 6.67 -33.65
N GLU A 223 13.48 6.47 -34.71
CA GLU A 223 12.34 5.58 -34.74
C GLU A 223 12.72 4.14 -34.36
N THR A 224 13.80 3.62 -34.97
CA THR A 224 14.27 2.25 -34.73
C THR A 224 14.75 2.06 -33.28
N THR A 225 15.49 3.03 -32.73
CA THR A 225 15.98 2.97 -31.34
C THR A 225 14.85 2.99 -30.32
N ILE A 226 13.80 3.79 -30.55
CA ILE A 226 12.61 3.83 -29.69
C ILE A 226 11.83 2.51 -29.81
N ARG A 227 11.65 1.98 -31.02
CA ARG A 227 10.98 0.69 -31.26
C ARG A 227 11.67 -0.47 -30.55
N THR A 228 13.00 -0.56 -30.65
CA THR A 228 13.79 -1.57 -29.91
C THR A 228 13.59 -1.43 -28.41
N LYS A 229 13.81 -0.23 -27.83
CA LYS A 229 13.62 -0.02 -26.39
C LYS A 229 12.21 -0.35 -25.87
N LEU A 230 11.17 0.03 -26.61
CA LEU A 230 9.79 -0.31 -26.22
C LEU A 230 9.53 -1.81 -26.30
N LYS A 231 10.09 -2.51 -27.29
CA LYS A 231 10.04 -3.97 -27.33
C LYS A 231 10.83 -4.60 -26.17
N ASP A 232 12.05 -4.15 -25.89
CA ASP A 232 12.88 -4.68 -24.81
C ASP A 232 12.20 -4.52 -23.44
N ILE A 233 11.43 -3.43 -23.26
CA ILE A 233 10.56 -3.20 -22.09
C ILE A 233 9.37 -4.16 -22.08
N LEU A 234 8.66 -4.34 -23.20
CA LEU A 234 7.51 -5.27 -23.29
C LEU A 234 7.93 -6.74 -23.08
N ASP A 235 9.03 -7.16 -23.69
CA ASP A 235 9.61 -8.50 -23.51
C ASP A 235 10.06 -8.70 -22.05
N ALA A 236 10.55 -7.66 -21.38
CA ALA A 236 10.89 -7.70 -19.95
C ALA A 236 9.65 -7.70 -19.03
N ILE A 237 8.59 -6.94 -19.33
CA ILE A 237 7.31 -7.00 -18.63
C ILE A 237 6.73 -8.42 -18.74
N PHE A 238 6.66 -8.95 -19.96
CA PHE A 238 6.17 -10.31 -20.21
C PHE A 238 7.00 -11.36 -19.45
N LYS A 239 8.34 -11.25 -19.46
CA LYS A 239 9.20 -12.10 -18.64
C LYS A 239 8.89 -11.98 -17.15
N CYS A 240 8.71 -10.76 -16.63
CA CYS A 240 8.40 -10.57 -15.21
C CYS A 240 7.04 -11.16 -14.81
N VAL A 241 6.06 -11.21 -15.72
CA VAL A 241 4.79 -11.93 -15.53
C VAL A 241 5.03 -13.44 -15.53
N MET A 242 5.72 -13.98 -16.54
CA MET A 242 5.97 -15.42 -16.69
C MET A 242 6.85 -16.03 -15.58
N ASP A 243 7.86 -15.29 -15.12
CA ASP A 243 8.79 -15.68 -14.04
C ASP A 243 8.30 -15.22 -12.63
N TRP A 244 7.07 -14.65 -12.55
CA TRP A 244 6.44 -14.07 -11.35
C TRP A 244 7.38 -13.22 -10.47
N ILE A 245 8.02 -12.22 -11.08
CA ILE A 245 9.08 -11.41 -10.44
C ILE A 245 8.46 -10.23 -9.69
N TRP A 246 8.01 -10.45 -8.46
CA TRP A 246 7.38 -9.41 -7.63
C TRP A 246 8.34 -8.77 -6.62
N GLY A 247 8.42 -7.43 -6.59
CA GLY A 247 9.17 -6.66 -5.60
C GLY A 247 10.67 -6.94 -5.51
N ARG A 248 11.24 -7.71 -6.45
CA ARG A 248 12.53 -8.39 -6.29
C ARG A 248 13.67 -7.41 -5.98
N LYS A 249 14.37 -7.67 -4.87
CA LYS A 249 15.57 -6.94 -4.44
C LYS A 249 16.63 -7.92 -3.91
N TYR A 250 17.86 -7.45 -3.76
CA TYR A 250 18.89 -8.23 -3.09
C TYR A 250 18.56 -8.43 -1.60
N ASN A 251 18.98 -9.58 -1.07
CA ASN A 251 18.73 -10.01 0.30
C ASN A 251 19.90 -9.62 1.20
N PHE A 252 19.73 -8.64 2.11
CA PHE A 252 20.81 -8.25 3.02
C PHE A 252 21.22 -9.37 3.99
N LEU A 253 20.32 -10.34 4.24
CA LEU A 253 20.58 -11.53 5.07
C LEU A 253 21.30 -12.67 4.32
N TYR A 254 21.70 -12.49 3.06
CA TYR A 254 22.30 -13.56 2.26
C TYR A 254 23.56 -14.13 2.92
N LYS A 255 23.51 -15.44 3.25
CA LYS A 255 24.55 -16.18 3.99
C LYS A 255 24.94 -15.59 5.36
N MET A 256 24.13 -14.75 6.00
CA MET A 256 24.39 -14.35 7.38
C MET A 256 24.33 -15.56 8.33
N GLU A 257 25.09 -15.51 9.41
CA GLU A 257 24.97 -16.46 10.53
C GLU A 257 24.02 -15.90 11.60
N GLY A 258 23.39 -16.78 12.39
CA GLY A 258 22.53 -16.37 13.51
C GLY A 258 21.10 -15.95 13.19
N VAL A 259 20.66 -15.98 11.92
CA VAL A 259 19.27 -15.64 11.51
C VAL A 259 18.56 -16.87 10.93
N HIS A 260 17.23 -16.89 10.93
CA HIS A 260 16.44 -18.08 10.57
C HIS A 260 16.70 -18.61 9.15
N ALA A 261 16.86 -19.93 9.00
CA ALA A 261 17.29 -20.57 7.76
C ALA A 261 16.35 -20.36 6.55
N ALA A 262 15.10 -19.94 6.77
CA ALA A 262 14.18 -19.56 5.70
C ALA A 262 14.63 -18.27 4.98
N VAL A 263 15.18 -17.29 5.69
CA VAL A 263 15.60 -15.99 5.11
C VAL A 263 17.01 -16.01 4.52
N LEU A 264 17.92 -16.88 4.98
CA LEU A 264 19.34 -16.87 4.60
C LEU A 264 19.69 -17.34 3.17
N LYS A 265 18.89 -18.24 2.58
CA LYS A 265 19.34 -19.10 1.46
C LYS A 265 19.45 -18.41 0.09
N SER A 266 18.54 -17.48 -0.22
CA SER A 266 18.48 -16.81 -1.52
C SER A 266 19.28 -15.50 -1.52
N GLU A 267 19.92 -15.19 -2.64
CA GLU A 267 20.61 -13.91 -2.87
C GLU A 267 19.63 -12.75 -3.09
N THR A 268 18.43 -13.05 -3.55
CA THR A 268 17.33 -12.10 -3.73
C THR A 268 16.12 -12.48 -2.88
N ARG A 269 15.28 -11.48 -2.58
CA ARG A 269 13.98 -11.62 -1.94
C ARG A 269 12.94 -10.89 -2.76
N ASP A 270 11.77 -11.50 -2.83
CA ASP A 270 10.55 -10.91 -3.34
C ASP A 270 9.80 -10.31 -2.15
N TYR A 271 9.20 -9.14 -2.36
CA TYR A 271 8.59 -8.33 -1.32
C TYR A 271 7.22 -7.86 -1.79
N GLU A 272 6.24 -7.90 -0.91
CA GLU A 272 4.85 -7.61 -1.22
C GLU A 272 4.19 -6.85 -0.05
N ASP A 273 3.06 -6.26 -0.33
CA ASP A 273 2.17 -5.58 0.60
C ASP A 273 1.66 -6.54 1.69
N ALA A 274 1.77 -6.08 2.95
CA ALA A 274 1.37 -6.84 4.12
C ALA A 274 -0.11 -7.25 4.11
N GLY A 275 -0.98 -6.52 3.38
CA GLY A 275 -2.40 -6.82 3.29
C GLY A 275 -2.71 -8.24 2.82
N VAL A 276 -1.83 -8.82 1.98
CA VAL A 276 -1.98 -10.18 1.41
C VAL A 276 -2.20 -11.23 2.48
N ALA A 277 -1.58 -11.00 3.66
CA ALA A 277 -1.83 -11.74 4.88
C ALA A 277 -2.72 -10.94 5.83
N LEU A 278 -2.27 -9.77 6.29
CA LEU A 278 -2.90 -9.00 7.35
C LEU A 278 -3.10 -7.53 6.96
N ASN A 279 -4.35 -7.15 6.70
CA ASN A 279 -4.75 -5.80 6.25
C ASN A 279 -4.57 -4.67 7.30
N SER A 280 -3.79 -4.86 8.35
CA SER A 280 -3.40 -3.81 9.31
C SER A 280 -2.03 -4.15 9.92
N PRO A 281 -1.09 -3.19 10.04
CA PRO A 281 0.30 -3.47 10.41
C PRO A 281 0.52 -3.67 11.93
N TYR A 282 -0.30 -4.51 12.56
CA TYR A 282 -0.21 -4.91 13.97
C TYR A 282 1.18 -5.47 14.32
N ILE A 283 1.67 -6.46 13.56
CA ILE A 283 2.93 -7.17 13.86
C ILE A 283 4.14 -6.22 13.90
N SER A 284 4.16 -5.16 13.07
CA SER A 284 5.20 -4.13 13.16
C SER A 284 5.12 -3.32 14.47
N MET A 285 3.91 -3.04 14.97
CA MET A 285 3.74 -2.28 16.22
C MET A 285 3.99 -3.12 17.48
N LEU A 286 3.72 -4.42 17.42
CA LEU A 286 3.83 -5.36 18.55
C LEU A 286 5.27 -5.84 18.86
N ARG A 287 6.28 -5.33 18.14
CA ARG A 287 7.70 -5.46 18.50
C ARG A 287 7.92 -5.14 20.00
N GLN A 288 8.47 -6.08 20.75
CA GLN A 288 8.59 -5.99 22.23
C GLN A 288 9.32 -4.73 22.70
N GLU A 289 10.33 -4.27 21.94
CA GLU A 289 11.12 -3.07 22.25
C GLU A 289 10.30 -1.75 22.16
N ARG A 290 9.07 -1.82 21.65
CA ARG A 290 8.18 -0.66 21.45
C ARG A 290 7.22 -0.42 22.61
N HIS A 291 7.21 -1.31 23.61
CA HIS A 291 6.49 -1.24 24.89
C HIS A 291 5.09 -0.61 24.76
N VAL A 292 4.20 -1.29 24.04
CA VAL A 292 2.93 -0.72 23.58
C VAL A 292 1.81 -0.92 24.60
N ASP A 293 1.39 0.16 25.25
CA ASP A 293 0.27 0.12 26.21
C ASP A 293 -1.11 0.22 25.56
N LEU A 294 -1.18 0.90 24.41
CA LEU A 294 -2.42 1.27 23.74
C LEU A 294 -2.21 1.33 22.22
N ILE A 295 -3.04 0.59 21.50
CA ILE A 295 -3.23 0.67 20.05
C ILE A 295 -4.63 1.24 19.79
N ILE A 296 -4.72 2.25 18.93
CA ILE A 296 -5.98 2.65 18.30
C ILE A 296 -5.97 2.10 16.87
N SER A 297 -6.94 1.27 16.52
CA SER A 297 -7.15 0.69 15.20
C SER A 297 -8.35 1.34 14.52
N LEU A 298 -8.09 2.01 13.41
CA LEU A 298 -9.10 2.43 12.46
C LEU A 298 -9.18 1.33 11.38
N ASP A 299 -10.27 0.59 11.31
CA ASP A 299 -10.49 -0.38 10.23
C ASP A 299 -11.41 0.22 9.17
N PHE A 300 -10.91 0.30 7.95
CA PHE A 300 -11.57 0.95 6.81
C PHE A 300 -12.30 -0.02 5.89
N MET A 301 -12.27 -1.33 6.16
CA MET A 301 -12.66 -2.37 5.18
C MET A 301 -13.42 -3.55 5.79
N ASN A 302 -12.79 -4.31 6.69
CA ASN A 302 -13.21 -5.68 7.02
C ASN A 302 -13.86 -5.79 8.42
N GLY A 303 -14.01 -4.67 9.12
CA GLY A 303 -14.52 -4.65 10.49
C GLY A 303 -13.64 -5.50 11.40
N PHE A 304 -14.22 -6.54 12.01
CA PHE A 304 -13.48 -7.40 12.93
C PHE A 304 -12.50 -8.38 12.28
N GLN A 305 -12.65 -8.72 10.99
CA GLN A 305 -11.82 -9.79 10.37
C GLN A 305 -10.32 -9.49 10.48
N THR A 306 -9.91 -8.24 10.25
CA THR A 306 -8.51 -7.82 10.38
C THR A 306 -7.99 -7.91 11.81
N LEU A 307 -8.86 -7.70 12.81
CA LEU A 307 -8.51 -7.75 14.23
C LEU A 307 -8.48 -9.19 14.75
N THR A 308 -9.47 -10.02 14.38
CA THR A 308 -9.51 -11.44 14.74
C THR A 308 -8.32 -12.18 14.14
N TYR A 309 -8.00 -11.96 12.86
CA TYR A 309 -6.83 -12.58 12.23
C TYR A 309 -5.50 -12.04 12.79
N ALA A 310 -5.45 -10.79 13.26
CA ALA A 310 -4.30 -10.31 14.03
C ALA A 310 -4.14 -11.05 15.36
N SER A 311 -5.25 -11.34 16.07
CA SER A 311 -5.24 -12.11 17.31
C SER A 311 -4.76 -13.55 17.08
N GLU A 312 -5.27 -14.22 16.05
CA GLU A 312 -4.85 -15.58 15.66
C GLU A 312 -3.34 -15.64 15.36
N ILE A 313 -2.81 -14.70 14.55
CA ILE A 313 -1.38 -14.62 14.27
C ILE A 313 -0.56 -14.33 15.54
N CYS A 314 -1.08 -13.56 16.50
CA CYS A 314 -0.36 -13.28 17.74
C CYS A 314 -0.33 -14.49 18.68
N GLU A 315 -1.40 -15.29 18.73
CA GLU A 315 -1.44 -16.56 19.45
C GLU A 315 -0.44 -17.57 18.85
N ASP A 316 -0.47 -17.76 17.53
CA ASP A 316 0.45 -18.65 16.78
C ASP A 316 1.94 -18.27 16.92
N LEU A 317 2.24 -16.99 17.21
CA LEU A 317 3.61 -16.46 17.34
C LEU A 317 4.04 -16.16 18.79
N GLU A 318 3.23 -16.53 19.79
CA GLU A 318 3.46 -16.23 21.22
C GLU A 318 3.66 -14.71 21.51
N ILE A 319 3.01 -13.84 20.74
CA ILE A 319 3.07 -12.37 20.87
C ILE A 319 1.94 -11.89 21.80
N PRO A 320 2.23 -11.12 22.88
CA PRO A 320 1.20 -10.58 23.76
C PRO A 320 0.18 -9.69 23.04
N PHE A 321 -1.08 -10.15 22.97
CA PHE A 321 -2.21 -9.47 22.35
C PHE A 321 -3.49 -9.74 23.14
N PRO A 322 -4.44 -8.80 23.26
CA PRO A 322 -5.66 -9.01 24.03
C PRO A 322 -6.61 -9.99 23.34
N GLU A 323 -7.41 -10.67 24.16
CA GLU A 323 -8.48 -11.59 23.76
C GLU A 323 -9.58 -10.87 22.95
N VAL A 324 -9.82 -11.30 21.70
CA VAL A 324 -10.80 -10.70 20.77
C VAL A 324 -12.05 -11.57 20.66
N ASP A 325 -13.00 -11.42 21.59
CA ASP A 325 -14.37 -11.95 21.39
C ASP A 325 -15.24 -10.92 20.66
N VAL A 326 -15.70 -11.30 19.47
CA VAL A 326 -16.66 -10.56 18.63
C VAL A 326 -17.86 -11.42 18.25
N SER A 327 -18.02 -12.59 18.88
CA SER A 327 -19.04 -13.60 18.54
C SER A 327 -20.50 -13.16 18.71
N SER A 328 -20.72 -12.07 19.46
CA SER A 328 -22.03 -11.47 19.70
C SER A 328 -22.32 -10.19 18.89
N GLU A 329 -21.39 -9.75 18.05
CA GLU A 329 -21.54 -8.55 17.21
C GLU A 329 -22.10 -8.90 15.81
N ASP A 330 -22.89 -7.99 15.23
CA ASP A 330 -23.34 -8.07 13.84
C ASP A 330 -22.35 -7.31 12.94
N PRO A 331 -21.58 -7.97 12.05
CA PRO A 331 -20.61 -7.29 11.19
C PRO A 331 -21.23 -6.28 10.20
N LYS A 332 -22.54 -6.37 9.94
CA LYS A 332 -23.29 -5.38 9.13
C LYS A 332 -23.74 -4.17 9.94
N LYS A 333 -23.69 -4.24 11.28
CA LYS A 333 -24.16 -3.21 12.21
C LYS A 333 -23.18 -3.00 13.39
N PRO A 334 -21.88 -2.75 13.12
CA PRO A 334 -20.94 -2.47 14.18
C PRO A 334 -21.30 -1.17 14.91
N LYS A 335 -20.84 -1.09 16.16
CA LYS A 335 -20.79 0.13 16.97
C LYS A 335 -19.63 1.02 16.49
N ASP A 336 -19.60 2.25 16.98
CA ASP A 336 -18.54 3.22 16.68
C ASP A 336 -17.24 2.99 17.45
N PHE A 337 -17.26 2.17 18.50
CA PHE A 337 -16.17 2.04 19.45
C PHE A 337 -16.17 0.68 20.16
N TYR A 338 -15.01 0.03 20.14
CA TYR A 338 -14.73 -1.24 20.81
C TYR A 338 -13.44 -1.14 21.61
N VAL A 339 -13.38 -1.82 22.76
CA VAL A 339 -12.20 -1.87 23.63
C VAL A 339 -11.93 -3.32 24.01
N PHE A 340 -10.74 -3.80 23.69
CA PHE A 340 -10.22 -5.11 24.08
C PHE A 340 -9.11 -4.88 25.10
N GLU A 341 -9.38 -5.12 26.38
CA GLU A 341 -8.49 -4.77 27.49
C GLU A 341 -7.31 -5.76 27.63
N GLY A 342 -6.09 -5.27 27.47
CA GLY A 342 -4.88 -6.08 27.60
C GLY A 342 -4.50 -6.40 29.04
N LYS A 343 -4.10 -7.64 29.31
CA LYS A 343 -3.62 -8.16 30.59
C LYS A 343 -2.09 -8.26 30.58
N GLY A 344 -1.43 -8.08 31.72
CA GLY A 344 0.03 -8.20 31.81
C GLY A 344 0.80 -7.25 30.88
N GLU A 345 1.46 -7.82 29.87
CA GLU A 345 2.24 -7.13 28.83
C GLU A 345 1.44 -6.87 27.53
N GLU A 346 0.21 -7.39 27.41
CA GLU A 346 -0.67 -7.17 26.26
C GLU A 346 -1.08 -5.68 26.15
N PRO A 347 -1.11 -5.09 24.94
CA PRO A 347 -1.68 -3.76 24.73
C PRO A 347 -3.19 -3.79 24.93
N THR A 348 -3.78 -2.70 25.43
CA THR A 348 -5.21 -2.47 25.16
C THR A 348 -5.38 -2.08 23.69
N VAL A 349 -6.36 -2.67 23.01
CA VAL A 349 -6.72 -2.33 21.63
C VAL A 349 -8.07 -1.63 21.62
N ILE A 350 -8.10 -0.38 21.18
CA ILE A 350 -9.32 0.35 20.82
C ILE A 350 -9.54 0.14 19.33
N HIS A 351 -10.72 -0.33 18.92
CA HIS A 351 -11.05 -0.59 17.52
C HIS A 351 -12.27 0.24 17.09
N ILE A 352 -12.15 0.91 15.95
CA ILE A 352 -13.09 1.90 15.41
C ILE A 352 -13.37 1.55 13.94
N PRO A 353 -14.51 0.92 13.63
CA PRO A 353 -14.95 0.64 12.26
C PRO A 353 -15.35 1.91 11.51
N LEU A 354 -14.87 2.05 10.27
CA LEU A 354 -15.12 3.22 9.42
C LEU A 354 -16.62 3.51 9.21
N PHE A 355 -17.42 2.51 8.87
CA PHE A 355 -18.87 2.62 8.74
C PHE A 355 -19.53 1.89 9.90
N ASN A 356 -20.39 2.60 10.64
CA ASN A 356 -21.00 2.08 11.86
C ASN A 356 -22.37 2.72 12.13
N THR A 357 -23.12 2.09 13.02
CA THR A 357 -24.51 2.46 13.37
C THR A 357 -24.69 3.83 14.03
N VAL A 358 -23.60 4.55 14.34
CA VAL A 358 -23.64 5.91 14.91
C VAL A 358 -23.33 6.98 13.86
N ASN A 359 -22.53 6.64 12.84
CA ASN A 359 -22.18 7.57 11.76
C ASN A 359 -23.03 7.42 10.49
N SER A 360 -23.70 6.27 10.31
CA SER A 360 -24.54 5.98 9.14
C SER A 360 -25.65 4.97 9.48
N ASP A 361 -26.90 5.33 9.18
CA ASP A 361 -28.06 4.41 9.18
C ASP A 361 -27.95 3.32 8.08
N LYS A 362 -26.92 3.40 7.22
CA LYS A 362 -26.79 2.70 5.95
C LYS A 362 -25.42 2.02 5.76
N VAL A 363 -24.87 1.44 6.82
CA VAL A 363 -23.54 0.81 6.82
C VAL A 363 -23.25 -0.01 5.55
N GLU A 364 -24.16 -0.90 5.14
CA GLU A 364 -23.97 -1.76 3.97
C GLU A 364 -23.86 -0.98 2.63
N GLU A 365 -24.76 -0.03 2.36
CA GLU A 365 -24.68 0.81 1.14
C GLU A 365 -23.39 1.66 1.10
N TRP A 366 -22.85 2.05 2.25
CA TRP A 366 -21.58 2.78 2.31
C TRP A 366 -20.40 1.85 2.04
N SER A 367 -20.37 0.65 2.62
CA SER A 367 -19.32 -0.34 2.34
C SER A 367 -19.29 -0.77 0.86
N GLU A 368 -20.46 -0.94 0.23
CA GLU A 368 -20.57 -1.22 -1.22
C GLU A 368 -20.12 -0.04 -2.10
N LYS A 369 -20.27 1.20 -1.62
CA LYS A 369 -19.90 2.41 -2.35
C LYS A 369 -18.39 2.73 -2.29
N TYR A 370 -17.74 2.44 -1.17
CA TYR A 370 -16.32 2.79 -0.93
C TYR A 370 -15.38 1.58 -0.97
N THR A 371 -15.58 0.68 -1.93
CA THR A 371 -14.74 -0.51 -2.15
C THR A 371 -13.31 -0.17 -2.61
N THR A 372 -12.35 -1.07 -2.34
CA THR A 372 -10.94 -0.97 -2.79
C THR A 372 -10.80 -1.00 -4.32
N PHE A 373 -11.68 -1.71 -5.01
CA PHE A 373 -11.57 -2.09 -6.42
C PHE A 373 -12.26 -1.07 -7.35
N GLN A 374 -11.93 0.22 -7.21
CA GLN A 374 -12.50 1.27 -8.08
C GLN A 374 -11.46 2.27 -8.57
N GLY A 375 -11.82 3.04 -9.60
CA GLY A 375 -11.02 4.17 -10.06
C GLY A 375 -11.01 5.32 -9.05
N PRO A 376 -10.19 6.38 -9.29
CA PRO A 376 -10.05 7.49 -8.35
C PRO A 376 -11.39 8.13 -7.97
N TYR A 377 -11.57 8.45 -6.68
CA TYR A 377 -12.84 8.98 -6.19
C TYR A 377 -13.16 10.34 -6.81
N SER A 378 -14.39 10.52 -7.29
CA SER A 378 -14.89 11.84 -7.70
C SER A 378 -15.06 12.76 -6.48
N ALA A 379 -15.03 14.07 -6.70
CA ALA A 379 -14.99 15.07 -5.62
C ALA A 379 -16.17 14.97 -4.64
N ASP A 380 -17.34 14.52 -5.11
CA ASP A 380 -18.57 14.26 -4.35
C ASP A 380 -18.54 12.97 -3.50
N LEU A 381 -17.54 12.11 -3.71
CA LEU A 381 -17.28 10.91 -2.91
C LEU A 381 -16.19 11.17 -1.84
N ILE A 382 -15.23 12.02 -2.16
CA ILE A 382 -14.12 12.40 -1.25
C ILE A 382 -14.65 13.09 0.02
N ASP A 383 -15.48 14.12 -0.12
CA ASP A 383 -15.87 14.97 1.02
C ASP A 383 -16.76 14.24 2.06
N PRO A 384 -17.77 13.42 1.66
CA PRO A 384 -18.56 12.65 2.63
C PRO A 384 -17.74 11.56 3.36
N LEU A 385 -16.75 10.95 2.70
CA LEU A 385 -15.89 9.95 3.33
C LEU A 385 -14.98 10.58 4.40
N LEU A 386 -14.45 11.79 4.13
CA LEU A 386 -13.70 12.59 5.10
C LEU A 386 -14.57 13.03 6.29
N GLU A 387 -15.85 13.35 6.06
CA GLU A 387 -16.79 13.72 7.13
C GLU A 387 -17.14 12.52 8.04
N VAL A 388 -17.44 11.36 7.44
CA VAL A 388 -17.82 10.13 8.17
C VAL A 388 -16.66 9.58 9.00
N SER A 389 -15.45 9.56 8.44
CA SER A 389 -14.24 9.14 9.17
C SER A 389 -13.80 10.14 10.25
N GLY A 390 -14.03 11.44 10.04
CA GLY A 390 -13.85 12.46 11.08
C GLY A 390 -14.80 12.26 12.26
N LYS A 391 -16.10 12.08 11.98
CA LYS A 391 -17.13 11.82 13.01
C LYS A 391 -16.80 10.66 13.94
N ASN A 392 -16.13 9.61 13.46
CA ASN A 392 -15.71 8.50 14.31
C ASN A 392 -14.78 8.94 15.45
N ILE A 393 -13.91 9.93 15.22
CA ILE A 393 -13.09 10.53 16.27
C ILE A 393 -13.91 11.52 17.10
N THR A 394 -14.67 12.40 16.45
CA THR A 394 -15.45 13.45 17.15
C THR A 394 -16.48 12.87 18.13
N ASN A 395 -17.17 11.79 17.75
CA ASN A 395 -18.19 11.11 18.57
C ASN A 395 -17.59 10.29 19.72
N ASN A 396 -16.30 9.94 19.65
CA ASN A 396 -15.62 9.03 20.58
C ASN A 396 -14.51 9.69 21.38
N LYS A 397 -14.35 11.01 21.26
CA LYS A 397 -13.30 11.79 21.92
C LYS A 397 -13.26 11.58 23.42
N GLU A 398 -14.42 11.56 24.07
CA GLU A 398 -14.55 11.35 25.52
C GLU A 398 -14.18 9.90 25.89
N LYS A 399 -14.71 8.90 25.18
CA LYS A 399 -14.37 7.48 25.36
C LYS A 399 -12.85 7.24 25.21
N LEU A 400 -12.23 7.82 24.17
CA LEU A 400 -10.78 7.77 23.94
C LEU A 400 -9.98 8.33 25.11
N VAL A 401 -10.41 9.46 25.69
CA VAL A 401 -9.74 10.08 26.84
C VAL A 401 -9.91 9.25 28.11
N GLU A 402 -11.08 8.64 28.33
CA GLU A 402 -11.34 7.73 29.46
C GLU A 402 -10.42 6.50 29.40
N GLU A 403 -10.32 5.82 28.25
CA GLU A 403 -9.42 4.67 28.09
C GLU A 403 -7.94 5.04 28.24
N ILE A 404 -7.51 6.19 27.69
CA ILE A 404 -6.15 6.70 27.88
C ILE A 404 -5.86 6.94 29.38
N GLN A 405 -6.82 7.50 30.13
CA GLN A 405 -6.64 7.75 31.57
C GLN A 405 -6.58 6.45 32.38
N LYS A 406 -7.44 5.45 32.10
CA LYS A 406 -7.36 4.12 32.73
C LYS A 406 -5.97 3.49 32.59
N ILE A 407 -5.37 3.60 31.41
CA ILE A 407 -4.06 3.02 31.10
C ILE A 407 -2.93 3.78 31.81
N ILE A 408 -3.01 5.11 31.90
CA ILE A 408 -2.09 5.92 32.71
C ILE A 408 -2.17 5.54 34.19
N ASP A 409 -3.38 5.40 34.73
CA ASP A 409 -3.61 5.03 36.13
C ASP A 409 -3.15 3.60 36.45
N LYS A 410 -3.31 2.66 35.50
CA LYS A 410 -2.77 1.30 35.56
C LYS A 410 -1.25 1.33 35.64
N LYS A 411 -0.58 2.14 34.80
CA LYS A 411 0.89 2.26 34.80
C LYS A 411 1.49 3.01 35.99
N HIS A 412 0.76 3.91 36.64
CA HIS A 412 1.19 4.46 37.94
C HIS A 412 1.13 3.40 39.04
N LYS A 413 0.01 2.66 39.16
CA LYS A 413 -0.14 1.56 40.12
C LYS A 413 0.89 0.44 39.94
N GLN A 414 1.41 0.23 38.72
CA GLN A 414 2.50 -0.71 38.42
C GLN A 414 3.92 -0.19 38.73
N LYS A 415 4.08 1.08 39.11
CA LYS A 415 5.35 1.68 39.55
C LYS A 415 5.45 1.89 41.06
N ASP A 416 4.30 1.96 41.73
CA ASP A 416 4.19 2.16 43.17
C ASP A 416 4.17 0.84 43.98
N ASN A 417 4.31 -0.31 43.30
CA ASN A 417 4.44 -1.67 43.86
C ASN A 417 5.76 -2.33 43.40
#